data_AF-A0AAV6D2S4-F1
#
_entry.id   AF-A0AAV6D2S4-F1
#
_cell.length_a   1.000
_cell.length_b   1.000
_cell.length_c   1.000
_cell.angle_alpha   90.00
_cell.angle_beta   90.00
_cell.angle_gamma   90.00
#
_symmetry.space_group_name_H-M   'P 1'
#
loop_
_entity.id
_entity.type
_entity.pdbx_description
1 polymer ?
#
loop_
_entity_poly.entity_id
_entity_poly.type
_entity_poly.pdbx_seq_one_letter_code
_entity_poly.pdbx_strand_id
1 'polypeptide(L)'
;RVIATSAARDAVNKNDLVSAIERAANLKVEIISGEQEADWAFQGVTTGSDLAKTPLLLLDVGGGSTEFIVGRGEEKHFAHSFPLGTVRLLEKFPSSDPPAPEEFSKCRDWLKSFLKNEVRTKLEPALQRGKKSGAVQLAGTGGTATILARMELKLERYDRERIEAVHLSLEKIKSNRKNLWKLPLEKRKEIPGLPKSRADVILTGVLIYESVMEEFGFKELRVSTRGLRFAALMD
;
A
#
# COMPACT_ATOMS: atom_id res chain seq x y z
N ARG A 1 -2.92 -23.73 0.88
CA ARG A 1 -2.16 -23.02 1.94
C ARG A 1 -2.90 -21.73 2.30
N VAL A 2 -2.83 -21.28 3.55
CA VAL A 2 -3.36 -19.98 3.99
C VAL A 2 -2.17 -19.14 4.46
N ILE A 3 -2.09 -17.90 4.00
CA ILE A 3 -1.02 -16.97 4.36
C ILE A 3 -1.60 -15.87 5.25
N ALA A 4 -0.93 -15.58 6.36
CA ALA A 4 -1.27 -14.51 7.28
C ALA A 4 -0.08 -13.55 7.41
N THR A 5 -0.37 -12.25 7.53
CA THR A 5 0.64 -11.18 7.45
C THR A 5 0.68 -10.31 8.70
N SER A 6 0.98 -9.01 8.59
CA SER A 6 1.27 -8.10 9.71
C SER A 6 0.33 -8.23 10.92
N ALA A 7 -0.98 -8.30 10.72
CA ALA A 7 -1.93 -8.40 11.84
C ALA A 7 -1.75 -9.70 12.66
N ALA A 8 -1.46 -10.82 12.00
CA ALA A 8 -1.20 -12.10 12.67
C ALA A 8 0.20 -12.16 13.30
N ARG A 9 1.19 -11.48 12.69
CA ARG A 9 2.53 -11.33 13.28
C ARG A 9 2.48 -10.62 14.63
N ASP A 10 1.67 -9.58 14.72
CA ASP A 10 1.56 -8.71 15.90
C ASP A 10 0.62 -9.25 16.98
N ALA A 11 -0.25 -10.21 16.63
CA ALA A 11 -1.22 -10.77 17.56
C ALA A 11 -0.55 -11.54 18.70
N VAL A 12 -0.83 -11.13 19.95
CA VAL A 12 -0.34 -11.82 21.16
C VAL A 12 -0.86 -13.27 21.21
N ASN A 13 -2.07 -13.51 20.73
CA ASN A 13 -2.74 -14.80 20.65
C ASN A 13 -2.65 -15.45 19.26
N LYS A 14 -1.57 -15.20 18.49
CA LYS A 14 -1.39 -15.74 17.13
C LYS A 14 -1.55 -17.26 17.02
N ASN A 15 -1.17 -18.02 18.04
CA ASN A 15 -1.31 -19.49 18.04
C ASN A 15 -2.79 -19.92 18.09
N ASP A 16 -3.62 -19.19 18.83
CA ASP A 16 -5.07 -19.45 18.90
C ASP A 16 -5.74 -19.13 17.57
N LEU A 17 -5.34 -18.01 16.93
CA LEU A 17 -5.78 -17.63 15.60
C LEU A 17 -5.44 -18.71 14.56
N VAL A 18 -4.17 -19.15 14.53
CA VAL A 18 -3.71 -20.23 13.64
C VAL A 18 -4.52 -21.49 13.88
N SER A 19 -4.62 -21.95 15.13
CA SER A 19 -5.35 -23.17 15.49
C SER A 19 -6.84 -23.09 15.14
N ALA A 20 -7.46 -21.91 15.27
CA ALA A 20 -8.87 -21.71 14.90
C ALA A 20 -9.07 -21.81 13.38
N ILE A 21 -8.21 -21.16 12.59
CA ILE A 21 -8.28 -21.19 11.12
C ILE A 21 -7.99 -22.61 10.61
N GLU A 22 -6.95 -23.27 11.12
CA GLU A 22 -6.59 -24.63 10.70
C GLU A 22 -7.72 -25.63 11.00
N ARG A 23 -8.37 -25.53 12.16
CA ARG A 23 -9.54 -26.36 12.50
C ARG A 23 -10.74 -26.09 11.60
N ALA A 24 -11.01 -24.83 11.26
CA ALA A 24 -12.17 -24.45 10.47
C ALA A 24 -12.00 -24.75 8.97
N ALA A 25 -10.80 -24.53 8.43
CA ALA A 25 -10.52 -24.62 7.00
C ALA A 25 -9.84 -25.93 6.59
N ASN A 26 -9.32 -26.71 7.55
CA ASN A 26 -8.48 -27.88 7.30
C ASN A 26 -7.29 -27.58 6.37
N LEU A 27 -6.68 -26.41 6.54
CA LEU A 27 -5.55 -25.93 5.74
C LEU A 27 -4.49 -25.34 6.66
N LYS A 28 -3.22 -25.71 6.44
CA LYS A 28 -2.08 -25.13 7.14
C LYS A 28 -2.02 -23.61 6.96
N VAL A 29 -1.83 -22.89 8.07
CA VAL A 29 -1.63 -21.44 8.09
C VAL A 29 -0.15 -21.13 8.26
N GLU A 30 0.35 -20.25 7.41
CA GLU A 30 1.71 -19.73 7.49
C GLU A 30 1.68 -18.23 7.78
N ILE A 31 2.29 -17.84 8.90
CA ILE A 31 2.53 -16.42 9.19
C ILE A 31 3.87 -16.05 8.58
N ILE A 32 3.84 -15.35 7.44
CA ILE A 32 5.06 -14.98 6.72
C ILE A 32 5.73 -13.75 7.34
N SER A 33 7.05 -13.64 7.19
CA SER A 33 7.79 -12.45 7.61
C SER A 33 7.44 -11.24 6.72
N GLY A 34 7.71 -10.02 7.20
CA GLY A 34 7.55 -8.83 6.37
C GLY A 34 8.50 -8.78 5.17
N GLU A 35 9.68 -9.41 5.27
CA GLU A 35 10.61 -9.56 4.15
C GLU A 35 10.06 -10.51 3.08
N GLN A 36 9.45 -11.63 3.49
CA GLN A 36 8.79 -12.56 2.58
C GLN A 36 7.59 -11.91 1.89
N GLU A 37 6.80 -11.13 2.63
CA GLU A 37 5.68 -10.35 2.09
C GLU A 37 6.14 -9.36 1.02
N ALA A 38 7.20 -8.61 1.31
CA ALA A 38 7.81 -7.67 0.37
C ALA A 38 8.37 -8.37 -0.88
N ASP A 39 9.01 -9.53 -0.70
CA ASP A 39 9.54 -10.33 -1.81
C ASP A 39 8.43 -10.80 -2.75
N TRP A 40 7.42 -11.45 -2.20
CA TRP A 40 6.29 -11.95 -2.97
C TRP A 40 5.48 -10.82 -3.63
N ALA A 41 5.34 -9.66 -2.97
CA ALA A 41 4.75 -8.49 -3.58
C ALA A 41 5.55 -8.05 -4.82
N PHE A 42 6.88 -7.96 -4.70
CA PHE A 42 7.75 -7.57 -5.81
C PHE A 42 7.71 -8.56 -6.97
N GLN A 43 7.91 -9.85 -6.70
CA GLN A 43 7.82 -10.91 -7.71
C GLN A 43 6.47 -10.90 -8.43
N GLY A 44 5.38 -10.75 -7.68
CA GLY A 44 4.04 -10.68 -8.24
C GLY A 44 3.88 -9.54 -9.24
N VAL A 45 4.42 -8.37 -8.91
CA VAL A 45 4.36 -7.15 -9.76
C VAL A 45 5.30 -7.23 -10.95
N THR A 46 6.53 -7.72 -10.79
CA THR A 46 7.56 -7.68 -11.85
C THR A 46 7.47 -8.84 -12.82
N THR A 47 6.76 -9.93 -12.48
CA THR A 47 6.57 -11.05 -13.43
C THR A 47 5.74 -10.57 -14.63
N GLY A 48 6.35 -10.44 -15.83
CA GLY A 48 5.63 -10.17 -17.08
C GLY A 48 4.89 -8.83 -17.15
N SER A 49 5.38 -7.78 -16.49
CA SER A 49 4.83 -6.43 -16.56
C SER A 49 5.83 -5.43 -17.13
N ASP A 50 5.34 -4.31 -17.69
CA ASP A 50 6.20 -3.21 -18.11
C ASP A 50 6.95 -2.55 -16.93
N LEU A 51 6.44 -2.70 -15.70
CA LEU A 51 7.08 -2.22 -14.49
C LEU A 51 8.43 -2.92 -14.23
N ALA A 52 8.63 -4.14 -14.75
CA ALA A 52 9.88 -4.87 -14.59
C ALA A 52 11.04 -4.28 -15.40
N LYS A 53 10.74 -3.50 -16.45
CA LYS A 53 11.74 -3.03 -17.43
C LYS A 53 12.57 -1.84 -16.90
N THR A 54 12.04 -1.09 -15.95
CA THR A 54 12.64 0.12 -15.38
C THR A 54 12.95 -0.05 -13.88
N PRO A 55 13.90 0.71 -13.32
CA PRO A 55 14.04 0.82 -11.87
C PRO A 55 12.72 1.24 -11.23
N LEU A 56 12.36 0.59 -10.13
CA LEU A 56 11.06 0.71 -9.48
C LEU A 56 11.23 0.91 -7.98
N LEU A 57 10.44 1.83 -7.41
CA LEU A 57 10.01 1.79 -6.02
C LEU A 57 8.59 1.23 -6.00
N LEU A 58 8.42 0.03 -5.45
CA LEU A 58 7.13 -0.60 -5.24
C LEU A 58 6.68 -0.38 -3.79
N LEU A 59 5.42 0.01 -3.62
CA LEU A 59 4.73 0.09 -2.33
C LEU A 59 3.56 -0.89 -2.29
N ASP A 60 3.55 -1.82 -1.34
CA ASP A 60 2.34 -2.57 -0.96
C ASP A 60 1.79 -1.95 0.31
N VAL A 61 0.69 -1.20 0.21
CA VAL A 61 0.09 -0.51 1.36
C VAL A 61 -1.01 -1.37 1.96
N GLY A 62 -0.67 -2.09 3.02
CA GLY A 62 -1.57 -2.96 3.78
C GLY A 62 -2.33 -2.26 4.90
N GLY A 63 -2.99 -3.08 5.73
CA GLY A 63 -3.68 -2.62 6.94
C GLY A 63 -2.74 -2.32 8.10
N GLY A 64 -1.79 -3.22 8.35
CA GLY A 64 -0.84 -3.15 9.47
C GLY A 64 0.58 -2.74 9.08
N SER A 65 1.00 -2.96 7.83
CA SER A 65 2.33 -2.64 7.33
C SER A 65 2.27 -2.04 5.92
N THR A 66 3.40 -1.48 5.50
CA THR A 66 3.66 -1.06 4.13
C THR A 66 5.03 -1.55 3.76
N GLU A 67 5.10 -2.34 2.71
CA GLU A 67 6.35 -2.84 2.17
C GLU A 67 6.89 -1.84 1.16
N PHE A 68 8.16 -1.45 1.34
CA PHE A 68 8.91 -0.61 0.41
C PHE A 68 9.96 -1.48 -0.25
N ILE A 69 9.90 -1.59 -1.58
CA ILE A 69 10.84 -2.41 -2.36
C ILE A 69 11.46 -1.56 -3.46
N VAL A 70 12.78 -1.53 -3.53
CA VAL A 70 13.51 -0.96 -4.67
C VAL A 70 14.14 -2.07 -5.46
N GLY A 71 13.92 -2.10 -6.77
CA GLY A 71 14.49 -3.13 -7.64
C GLY A 71 14.28 -2.86 -9.12
N ARG A 72 14.71 -3.80 -9.95
CA ARG A 72 14.49 -3.83 -11.40
C ARG A 72 14.46 -5.27 -11.88
N GLY A 73 13.47 -5.64 -12.69
CA GLY A 73 13.28 -7.02 -13.13
C GLY A 73 13.12 -7.95 -11.92
N GLU A 74 14.01 -8.94 -11.82
CA GLU A 74 14.07 -9.88 -10.70
C GLU A 74 15.05 -9.43 -9.59
N GLU A 75 15.89 -8.42 -9.86
CA GLU A 75 16.87 -7.93 -8.89
C GLU A 75 16.23 -6.96 -7.90
N LYS A 76 16.26 -7.32 -6.62
CA LYS A 76 15.89 -6.45 -5.50
C LYS A 76 17.14 -5.80 -4.93
N HIS A 77 17.13 -4.47 -4.83
CA HIS A 77 18.17 -3.70 -4.16
C HIS A 77 17.83 -3.40 -2.70
N PHE A 78 16.54 -3.41 -2.36
CA PHE A 78 16.03 -3.15 -1.01
C PHE A 78 14.64 -3.72 -0.88
N ALA A 79 14.31 -4.31 0.27
CA ALA A 79 12.96 -4.70 0.64
C ALA A 79 12.82 -4.53 2.16
N HIS A 80 11.80 -3.81 2.60
CA HIS A 80 11.53 -3.66 4.02
C HIS A 80 10.04 -3.43 4.30
N SER A 81 9.51 -4.16 5.28
CA SER A 81 8.15 -3.99 5.81
C SER A 81 8.19 -3.01 6.97
N PHE A 82 7.66 -1.80 6.78
CA PHE A 82 7.53 -0.82 7.86
C PHE A 82 6.19 -1.02 8.59
N PRO A 83 6.13 -0.82 9.93
CA PRO A 83 4.89 -0.85 10.71
C PRO A 83 4.05 0.42 10.45
N LEU A 84 3.68 0.62 9.19
CA LEU A 84 2.95 1.75 8.65
C LEU A 84 1.82 1.16 7.81
N GLY A 85 0.57 1.23 8.26
CA GLY A 85 -0.54 0.66 7.50
C GLY A 85 -1.80 1.51 7.66
N THR A 86 -2.77 1.27 6.78
CA THR A 86 -4.01 2.07 6.76
C THR A 86 -4.80 1.97 8.07
N VAL A 87 -5.03 0.74 8.55
CA VAL A 87 -5.72 0.47 9.82
C VAL A 87 -4.87 0.94 10.99
N ARG A 88 -3.56 0.63 10.99
CA ARG A 88 -2.66 1.04 12.07
C ARG A 88 -2.62 2.56 12.24
N LEU A 89 -2.57 3.31 11.14
CA LEU A 89 -2.62 4.78 11.20
C LEU A 89 -3.96 5.29 11.71
N LEU A 90 -5.05 4.66 11.29
CA LEU A 90 -6.40 5.06 11.72
C LEU A 90 -6.59 4.84 13.23
N GLU A 91 -6.08 3.73 13.76
CA GLU A 91 -6.09 3.44 15.21
C GLU A 91 -5.15 4.37 16.00
N LYS A 92 -3.99 4.71 15.42
CA LYS A 92 -3.02 5.62 16.05
C LYS A 92 -3.49 7.07 16.08
N PHE A 93 -4.24 7.48 15.07
CA PHE A 93 -4.81 8.82 14.94
C PHE A 93 -6.33 8.74 14.75
N PRO A 94 -7.09 8.38 15.79
CA PRO A 94 -8.53 8.44 15.73
C PRO A 94 -8.98 9.84 15.35
N SER A 95 -10.00 9.94 14.50
CA SER A 95 -10.54 11.21 14.02
C SER A 95 -12.05 11.27 14.22
N SER A 96 -12.55 12.49 14.31
CA SER A 96 -13.97 12.81 14.13
C SER A 96 -14.49 12.42 12.74
N ASP A 97 -15.81 12.47 12.54
CA ASP A 97 -16.46 12.17 11.25
C ASP A 97 -17.42 13.32 10.84
N PRO A 98 -17.04 14.17 9.86
CA PRO A 98 -15.79 14.16 9.10
C PRO A 98 -14.57 14.52 9.97
N PRO A 99 -13.34 14.09 9.59
CA PRO A 99 -12.13 14.45 10.30
C PRO A 99 -11.90 15.97 10.39
N ALA A 100 -11.47 16.45 11.55
CA ALA A 100 -11.14 17.85 11.77
C ALA A 100 -9.79 18.21 11.10
N PRO A 101 -9.58 19.47 10.66
CA PRO A 101 -8.33 19.92 10.06
C PRO A 101 -7.08 19.66 10.92
N GLU A 102 -7.22 19.74 12.24
CA GLU A 102 -6.15 19.50 13.21
C GLU A 102 -5.80 18.01 13.31
N GLU A 103 -6.79 17.12 13.23
CA GLU A 103 -6.59 15.66 13.21
C GLU A 103 -5.86 15.23 11.94
N PHE A 104 -6.24 15.81 10.80
CA PHE A 104 -5.51 15.66 9.55
C PHE A 104 -4.05 16.11 9.68
N SER A 105 -3.84 17.32 10.20
CA SER A 105 -2.50 17.90 10.33
C SER A 105 -1.61 17.04 11.23
N LYS A 106 -2.14 16.58 12.38
CA LYS A 106 -1.42 15.67 13.29
C LYS A 106 -1.00 14.37 12.60
N CYS A 107 -1.92 13.70 11.90
CA CYS A 107 -1.62 12.45 11.19
C CYS A 107 -0.56 12.66 10.10
N ARG A 108 -0.73 13.73 9.29
CA ARG A 108 0.21 14.07 8.20
C ARG A 108 1.59 14.41 8.74
N ASP A 109 1.69 15.21 9.79
CA ASP A 109 2.98 15.68 10.31
C ASP A 109 3.74 14.52 10.98
N TRP A 110 3.03 13.62 11.68
CA TRP A 110 3.63 12.37 12.16
C TRP A 110 4.15 11.52 11.00
N LEU A 111 3.35 11.35 9.95
CA LEU A 111 3.73 10.54 8.80
C LEU A 111 4.95 11.13 8.07
N LYS A 112 5.02 12.45 7.91
CA LYS A 112 6.20 13.14 7.36
C LYS A 112 7.45 12.88 8.20
N SER A 113 7.33 12.98 9.52
CA SER A 113 8.43 12.67 10.44
C SER A 113 8.86 11.20 10.34
N PHE A 114 7.90 10.27 10.30
CA PHE A 114 8.18 8.84 10.15
C PHE A 114 8.90 8.54 8.83
N LEU A 115 8.39 9.05 7.70
CA LEU A 115 9.02 8.85 6.40
C LEU A 115 10.45 9.42 6.36
N LYS A 116 10.65 10.62 6.89
CA LYS A 116 11.97 11.27 6.91
C LYS A 116 12.98 10.54 7.79
N ASN A 117 12.58 10.14 8.99
CA ASN A 117 13.51 9.63 10.02
C ASN A 117 13.71 8.11 9.95
N GLU A 118 12.66 7.35 9.63
CA GLU A 118 12.65 5.88 9.69
C GLU A 118 12.78 5.24 8.31
N VAL A 119 12.07 5.78 7.31
CA VAL A 119 12.00 5.16 5.97
C VAL A 119 13.15 5.64 5.09
N ARG A 120 13.32 6.96 4.95
CA ARG A 120 14.31 7.54 4.02
C ARG A 120 15.73 7.13 4.35
N THR A 121 16.09 7.10 5.63
CA THR A 121 17.42 6.70 6.10
C THR A 121 17.82 5.31 5.62
N LYS A 122 16.87 4.38 5.54
CA LYS A 122 17.07 3.01 5.04
C LYS A 122 16.93 2.89 3.51
N LEU A 123 16.01 3.65 2.91
CA LEU A 123 15.63 3.52 1.51
C LEU A 123 16.54 4.29 0.54
N GLU A 124 17.09 5.44 0.97
CA GLU A 124 17.84 6.36 0.11
C GLU A 124 19.04 5.71 -0.60
N PRO A 125 19.89 4.87 0.03
CA PRO A 125 21.00 4.22 -0.67
C PRO A 125 20.54 3.38 -1.86
N ALA A 126 19.44 2.63 -1.70
CA ALA A 126 18.89 1.79 -2.76
C ALA A 126 18.21 2.61 -3.86
N LEU A 127 17.50 3.69 -3.51
CA LEU A 127 16.96 4.63 -4.49
C LEU A 127 18.05 5.28 -5.33
N GLN A 128 19.17 5.69 -4.71
CA GLN A 128 20.31 6.26 -5.44
C GLN A 128 20.95 5.24 -6.37
N ARG A 129 21.07 3.97 -5.95
CA ARG A 129 21.50 2.87 -6.84
C ARG A 129 20.54 2.70 -8.03
N GLY A 130 19.24 2.73 -7.78
CA GLY A 130 18.21 2.67 -8.84
C GLY A 130 18.34 3.81 -9.85
N LYS A 131 18.52 5.04 -9.37
CA LYS A 131 18.67 6.26 -10.21
C LYS A 131 19.87 6.19 -11.14
N LYS A 132 20.96 5.53 -10.75
CA LYS A 132 22.12 5.29 -11.62
C LYS A 132 21.80 4.40 -12.83
N SER A 133 20.75 3.58 -12.73
CA SER A 133 20.33 2.64 -13.78
C SER A 133 19.15 3.15 -14.61
N GLY A 134 18.68 4.38 -14.37
CA GLY A 134 17.56 5.02 -15.06
C GLY A 134 16.60 5.74 -14.10
N ALA A 135 15.57 6.37 -14.66
CA ALA A 135 14.53 7.02 -13.86
C ALA A 135 13.75 5.96 -13.05
N VAL A 136 13.78 6.10 -11.71
CA VAL A 136 12.99 5.24 -10.82
C VAL A 136 11.52 5.61 -10.94
N GLN A 137 10.68 4.63 -11.26
CA GLN A 137 9.22 4.78 -11.25
C GLN A 137 8.66 4.43 -9.88
N LEU A 138 7.49 4.99 -9.52
CA LEU A 138 6.74 4.58 -8.34
C LEU A 138 5.54 3.73 -8.79
N ALA A 139 5.38 2.54 -8.19
CA ALA A 139 4.17 1.75 -8.31
C ALA A 139 3.57 1.41 -6.96
N GLY A 140 2.25 1.34 -6.91
CA GLY A 140 1.48 0.83 -5.79
C GLY A 140 0.81 -0.48 -6.15
N THR A 141 0.82 -1.42 -5.21
CA THR A 141 -0.01 -2.61 -5.26
C THR A 141 -0.92 -2.69 -4.02
N GLY A 142 -1.79 -3.69 -4.00
CA GLY A 142 -2.70 -3.95 -2.91
C GLY A 142 -4.02 -3.16 -3.03
N GLY A 143 -4.80 -3.22 -1.95
CA GLY A 143 -6.16 -2.69 -1.91
C GLY A 143 -6.21 -1.19 -2.14
N THR A 144 -5.34 -0.43 -1.47
CA THR A 144 -5.34 1.04 -1.54
C THR A 144 -5.03 1.56 -2.94
N ALA A 145 -3.94 1.09 -3.58
CA ALA A 145 -3.60 1.48 -4.94
C ALA A 145 -4.72 1.16 -5.94
N THR A 146 -5.27 -0.05 -5.83
CA THR A 146 -6.37 -0.50 -6.68
C THR A 146 -7.64 0.34 -6.49
N ILE A 147 -7.97 0.70 -5.25
CA ILE A 147 -9.13 1.56 -4.95
C ILE A 147 -8.93 2.96 -5.53
N LEU A 148 -7.74 3.54 -5.42
CA LEU A 148 -7.44 4.86 -5.99
C LEU A 148 -7.60 4.85 -7.53
N ALA A 149 -7.13 3.80 -8.21
CA ALA A 149 -7.35 3.63 -9.64
C ALA A 149 -8.83 3.45 -10.00
N ARG A 150 -9.59 2.70 -9.19
CA ARG A 150 -11.03 2.54 -9.41
C ARG A 150 -11.80 3.83 -9.20
N MET A 151 -11.43 4.63 -8.20
CA MET A 151 -12.00 5.95 -7.96
C MET A 151 -11.73 6.89 -9.14
N GLU A 152 -10.53 6.83 -9.71
CA GLU A 152 -10.17 7.60 -10.92
C GLU A 152 -11.09 7.31 -12.09
N LEU A 153 -11.24 6.01 -12.36
CA LEU A 153 -12.02 5.51 -13.48
C LEU A 153 -13.53 5.44 -13.19
N LYS A 154 -13.93 5.77 -11.95
CA LYS A 154 -15.30 5.62 -11.42
C LYS A 154 -15.87 4.22 -11.66
N LEU A 155 -15.05 3.19 -11.46
CA LEU A 155 -15.40 1.79 -11.76
C LEU A 155 -16.31 1.17 -10.69
N GLU A 156 -17.53 0.82 -11.08
CA GLU A 156 -18.43 0.04 -10.21
C GLU A 156 -17.93 -1.38 -10.00
N ARG A 157 -17.47 -2.03 -11.07
CA ARG A 157 -16.96 -3.41 -11.06
C ARG A 157 -15.44 -3.43 -11.19
N TYR A 158 -14.84 -4.49 -10.66
CA TYR A 158 -13.39 -4.70 -10.78
C TYR A 158 -13.03 -5.03 -12.22
N ASP A 159 -12.19 -4.20 -12.85
CA ASP A 159 -11.67 -4.38 -14.21
C ASP A 159 -10.15 -4.26 -14.17
N ARG A 160 -9.47 -5.40 -14.33
CA ARG A 160 -8.04 -5.52 -14.12
C ARG A 160 -7.24 -4.68 -15.12
N GLU A 161 -7.56 -4.81 -16.40
CA GLU A 161 -6.81 -4.17 -17.50
C GLU A 161 -6.93 -2.66 -17.39
N ARG A 162 -8.13 -2.16 -17.11
CA ARG A 162 -8.34 -0.72 -16.92
C ARG A 162 -7.60 -0.20 -15.70
N ILE A 163 -7.58 -0.95 -14.59
CA ILE A 163 -6.88 -0.56 -13.36
C ILE A 163 -5.36 -0.52 -13.57
N GLU A 164 -4.76 -1.52 -14.22
CA GLU A 164 -3.32 -1.57 -14.56
C GLU A 164 -2.89 -0.42 -15.47
N ALA A 165 -3.79 0.06 -16.33
CA ALA A 165 -3.53 1.19 -17.23
C ALA A 165 -3.56 2.57 -16.53
N VAL A 166 -3.94 2.64 -15.24
CA VAL A 166 -4.05 3.92 -14.54
C VAL A 166 -2.69 4.44 -14.09
N HIS A 167 -2.49 5.73 -14.36
CA HIS A 167 -1.40 6.54 -13.84
C HIS A 167 -1.99 7.72 -13.06
N LEU A 168 -1.65 7.85 -11.78
CA LEU A 168 -2.18 8.89 -10.90
C LEU A 168 -1.10 9.94 -10.65
N SER A 169 -1.35 11.18 -11.07
CA SER A 169 -0.45 12.28 -10.74
C SER A 169 -0.52 12.64 -9.25
N LEU A 170 0.55 13.25 -8.72
CA LEU A 170 0.57 13.77 -7.35
C LEU A 170 -0.61 14.71 -7.09
N GLU A 171 -0.94 15.58 -8.04
CA GLU A 171 -2.07 16.50 -7.93
C GLU A 171 -3.42 15.76 -7.81
N LYS A 172 -3.56 14.64 -8.50
CA LYS A 172 -4.75 13.80 -8.40
C LYS A 172 -4.85 13.11 -7.05
N ILE A 173 -3.74 12.58 -6.55
CA ILE A 173 -3.65 12.01 -5.20
C ILE A 173 -3.99 13.08 -4.13
N LYS A 174 -3.44 14.29 -4.26
CA LYS A 174 -3.76 15.43 -3.38
C LYS A 174 -5.23 15.81 -3.42
N SER A 175 -5.83 15.84 -4.61
CA SER A 175 -7.26 16.11 -4.78
C SER A 175 -8.13 15.03 -4.12
N ASN A 176 -7.82 13.75 -4.36
CA ASN A 176 -8.51 12.63 -3.72
C ASN A 176 -8.40 12.70 -2.19
N ARG A 177 -7.19 12.96 -1.65
CA ARG A 177 -6.99 13.15 -0.22
C ARG A 177 -7.81 14.32 0.31
N LYS A 178 -7.77 15.48 -0.35
CA LYS A 178 -8.54 16.68 0.06
C LYS A 178 -10.03 16.40 0.12
N ASN A 179 -10.57 15.67 -0.85
CA ASN A 179 -11.99 15.37 -0.91
C ASN A 179 -12.39 14.34 0.16
N LEU A 180 -11.62 13.26 0.29
CA LEU A 180 -11.90 12.20 1.26
C LEU A 180 -11.89 12.72 2.70
N TRP A 181 -10.87 13.53 3.07
CA TRP A 181 -10.72 14.07 4.42
C TRP A 181 -11.76 15.14 4.80
N LYS A 182 -12.60 15.59 3.87
CA LYS A 182 -13.69 16.54 4.13
C LYS A 182 -15.05 15.89 4.29
N LEU A 183 -15.16 14.59 4.03
CA LEU A 183 -16.45 13.91 3.95
C LEU A 183 -16.67 12.99 5.17
N PRO A 184 -17.88 12.98 5.74
CA PRO A 184 -18.25 11.96 6.70
C PRO A 184 -18.24 10.57 6.04
N LEU A 185 -18.14 9.51 6.84
CA LEU A 185 -18.03 8.13 6.39
C LEU A 185 -19.18 7.73 5.47
N GLU A 186 -20.41 8.12 5.82
CA GLU A 186 -21.58 7.85 4.98
C GLU A 186 -21.47 8.46 3.59
N LYS A 187 -20.89 9.66 3.47
CA LYS A 187 -20.64 10.29 2.17
C LYS A 187 -19.45 9.69 1.43
N ARG A 188 -18.45 9.16 2.15
CA ARG A 188 -17.36 8.40 1.52
C ARG A 188 -17.88 7.10 0.89
N LYS A 189 -18.85 6.41 1.51
CA LYS A 189 -19.49 5.19 0.97
C LYS A 189 -20.25 5.41 -0.35
N GLU A 190 -20.58 6.65 -0.68
CA GLU A 190 -21.26 7.03 -1.93
C GLU A 190 -20.27 7.29 -3.08
N ILE A 191 -18.96 7.34 -2.84
CA ILE A 191 -17.95 7.66 -3.86
C ILE A 191 -17.80 6.49 -4.85
N PRO A 192 -17.99 6.71 -6.17
CA PRO A 192 -17.78 5.67 -7.18
C PRO A 192 -16.36 5.10 -7.15
N GLY A 193 -16.24 3.77 -7.26
CA GLY A 193 -14.95 3.07 -7.22
C GLY A 193 -14.41 2.78 -5.82
N LEU A 194 -14.97 3.39 -4.76
CA LEU A 194 -14.60 3.13 -3.37
C LEU A 194 -15.52 2.05 -2.76
N PRO A 195 -15.02 0.85 -2.41
CA PRO A 195 -15.82 -0.14 -1.70
C PRO A 195 -16.28 0.39 -0.34
N LYS A 196 -17.57 0.19 -0.01
CA LYS A 196 -18.16 0.67 1.26
C LYS A 196 -17.41 0.17 2.50
N SER A 197 -16.91 -1.07 2.47
CA SER A 197 -16.12 -1.70 3.53
C SER A 197 -14.69 -1.17 3.67
N ARG A 198 -14.28 -0.23 2.81
CA ARG A 198 -12.95 0.41 2.80
C ARG A 198 -13.04 1.93 2.90
N ALA A 199 -14.25 2.48 3.02
CA ALA A 199 -14.48 3.93 3.03
C ALA A 199 -13.89 4.63 4.26
N ASP A 200 -13.67 3.90 5.35
CA ASP A 200 -13.00 4.33 6.56
C ASP A 200 -11.47 4.41 6.36
N VAL A 201 -10.84 3.30 6.00
CA VAL A 201 -9.38 3.12 5.93
C VAL A 201 -8.72 3.79 4.71
N ILE A 202 -9.49 4.18 3.69
CA ILE A 202 -8.94 4.86 2.51
C ILE A 202 -8.33 6.23 2.85
N LEU A 203 -8.78 6.89 3.94
CA LEU A 203 -8.26 8.20 4.38
C LEU A 203 -6.76 8.18 4.64
N THR A 204 -6.31 7.19 5.40
CA THR A 204 -4.90 7.02 5.75
C THR A 204 -4.14 6.41 4.58
N GLY A 205 -4.78 5.56 3.78
CA GLY A 205 -4.18 4.98 2.56
C GLY A 205 -3.78 6.03 1.52
N VAL A 206 -4.67 6.96 1.17
CA VAL A 206 -4.34 8.04 0.23
C VAL A 206 -3.27 8.98 0.80
N LEU A 207 -3.28 9.21 2.11
CA LEU A 207 -2.29 10.04 2.80
C LEU A 207 -0.89 9.40 2.82
N ILE A 208 -0.80 8.07 2.92
CA ILE A 208 0.46 7.32 2.77
C ILE A 208 1.05 7.57 1.38
N TYR A 209 0.27 7.34 0.31
CA TYR A 209 0.75 7.57 -1.05
C TYR A 209 1.15 9.02 -1.29
N GLU A 210 0.32 9.99 -0.88
CA GLU A 210 0.67 11.41 -1.00
C GLU A 210 1.99 11.73 -0.31
N SER A 211 2.16 11.28 0.93
CA SER A 211 3.34 11.63 1.73
C SER A 211 4.60 10.98 1.19
N VAL A 212 4.52 9.75 0.68
CA VAL A 212 5.66 9.08 0.02
C VAL A 212 5.99 9.78 -1.30
N MET A 213 4.99 10.16 -2.09
CA MET A 213 5.23 10.91 -3.32
C MET A 213 5.90 12.27 -3.05
N GLU A 214 5.47 13.00 -2.03
CA GLU A 214 6.09 14.27 -1.62
C GLU A 214 7.51 14.08 -1.08
N GLU A 215 7.73 13.12 -0.17
CA GLU A 215 9.03 12.92 0.50
C GLU A 215 10.13 12.51 -0.50
N PHE A 216 9.79 11.64 -1.45
CA PHE A 216 10.75 11.08 -2.40
C PHE A 216 10.69 11.74 -3.79
N GLY A 217 9.81 12.73 -3.98
CA GLY A 217 9.75 13.55 -5.19
C GLY A 217 9.12 12.84 -6.41
N PHE A 218 8.24 11.86 -6.20
CA PHE A 218 7.53 11.19 -7.29
C PHE A 218 6.33 12.02 -7.73
N LYS A 219 6.20 12.23 -9.04
CA LYS A 219 5.09 13.00 -9.65
C LYS A 219 3.92 12.13 -10.10
N GLU A 220 4.14 10.83 -10.19
CA GLU A 220 3.19 9.86 -10.71
C GLU A 220 3.26 8.55 -9.92
N LEU A 221 2.11 7.94 -9.71
CA LEU A 221 1.92 6.61 -9.14
C LEU A 221 1.30 5.71 -10.21
N ARG A 222 2.00 4.64 -10.59
CA ARG A 222 1.44 3.55 -11.38
C ARG A 222 0.76 2.53 -10.47
N VAL A 223 -0.26 1.84 -10.97
CA VAL A 223 -1.00 0.85 -10.18
C VAL A 223 -0.78 -0.55 -10.76
N SER A 224 -0.48 -1.51 -9.89
CA SER A 224 -0.47 -2.92 -10.24
C SER A 224 -1.55 -3.67 -9.47
N THR A 225 -2.28 -4.51 -10.18
CA THR A 225 -3.25 -5.46 -9.60
C THR A 225 -2.59 -6.74 -9.14
N ARG A 226 -1.32 -6.93 -9.50
CA ARG A 226 -0.49 -8.06 -9.08
C ARG A 226 0.25 -7.71 -7.80
N GLY A 227 0.56 -8.71 -6.99
CA GLY A 227 1.25 -8.52 -5.71
C GLY A 227 1.39 -9.86 -5.01
N LEU A 228 1.39 -9.86 -3.68
CA LEU A 228 1.63 -11.06 -2.86
C LEU A 228 0.82 -12.28 -3.30
N ARG A 229 -0.48 -12.11 -3.56
CA ARG A 229 -1.36 -13.23 -3.95
C ARG A 229 -0.97 -13.88 -5.27
N PHE A 230 -0.35 -13.14 -6.19
CA PHE A 230 0.12 -13.69 -7.46
C PHE A 230 1.37 -14.53 -7.28
N ALA A 231 2.36 -14.03 -6.53
CA ALA A 231 3.57 -14.81 -6.24
C ALA A 231 3.24 -16.04 -5.37
N ALA A 232 2.35 -15.87 -4.39
CA ALA A 232 1.84 -16.96 -3.56
C ALA A 232 0.98 -18.01 -4.30
N LEU A 233 0.78 -17.90 -5.62
CA LEU A 233 0.23 -18.99 -6.44
C LEU A 233 1.28 -19.64 -7.35
N MET A 234 2.43 -18.98 -7.55
CA MET A 234 3.52 -19.45 -8.41
C MET A 234 4.60 -20.22 -7.63
N ASP A 235 4.72 -19.98 -6.33
CA ASP A 235 5.57 -20.70 -5.37
C ASP A 235 4.90 -21.99 -4.84
#